data_AF-A0A381VL83-F1
#
_entry.id   AF-A0A381VL83-F1
#
_cell.length_a   1.000
_cell.length_b   1.000
_cell.length_c   1.000
_cell.angle_alpha   90.00
_cell.angle_beta   90.00
_cell.angle_gamma   90.00
#
_symmetry.space_group_name_H-M   'P 1'
#
loop_
_entity.id
_entity.type
_entity.pdbx_description
1 polymer ?
#
loop_
_entity_poly.entity_id
_entity_poly.type
_entity_poly.pdbx_seq_one_letter_code
_entity_poly.pdbx_strand_id
1 'polypeptide(L)'
;VSTYDELIAAGLRLAEAIATARAASTAFEEADAAARLARCDAIDLEAADREANLDAPKESRNCMGFHSGPNHSPPIDPDASGRDTAMGEIRSEHARAEALRTEVHSVLAAREVEAAEASLLEIAATLAPGDPPVERTLPAEQPTQSATADGTVGKAA
;
A
#
# COMPACT_ATOMS: atom_id res chain seq x y z
N VAL A 1 11.16 11.95 -39.48
CA VAL A 1 11.59 12.53 -38.18
C VAL A 1 13.05 12.15 -38.02
N SER A 2 13.91 13.03 -37.51
CA SER A 2 15.32 12.68 -37.29
C SER A 2 15.44 11.76 -36.08
N THR A 3 16.35 10.79 -36.09
CA THR A 3 16.60 9.88 -34.95
C THR A 3 17.01 10.64 -33.67
N TYR A 4 17.62 11.82 -33.83
CA TYR A 4 17.90 12.73 -32.71
C TYR A 4 16.63 13.37 -32.12
N ASP A 5 15.62 13.69 -32.93
CA ASP A 5 14.34 14.22 -32.43
C ASP A 5 13.59 13.15 -31.62
N GLU A 6 13.69 11.88 -32.04
CA GLU A 6 13.13 10.73 -31.33
C GLU A 6 13.79 10.51 -29.98
N LEU A 7 15.12 10.65 -29.90
CA LEU A 7 15.87 10.59 -28.65
C LEU A 7 15.46 11.71 -27.67
N ILE A 8 15.34 12.95 -28.17
CA ILE A 8 14.89 14.09 -27.36
C ILE A 8 13.46 13.85 -26.85
N ALA A 9 12.56 13.39 -27.71
CA ALA A 9 11.17 13.10 -27.33
C ALA A 9 11.07 11.96 -26.30
N ALA A 10 11.92 10.94 -26.39
CA ALA A 10 11.98 9.86 -25.41
C ALA A 10 12.56 10.35 -24.06
N GLY A 11 13.57 11.21 -24.09
CA GLY A 11 14.12 11.84 -22.88
C GLY A 11 13.10 12.70 -22.14
N LEU A 12 12.30 13.48 -22.87
CA LEU A 12 11.20 14.25 -22.29
C LEU A 12 10.13 13.35 -21.67
N ARG A 13 9.73 12.27 -22.35
CA ARG A 13 8.78 11.28 -21.81
C ARG A 13 9.28 10.63 -20.53
N LEU A 14 10.56 10.28 -20.44
CA LEU A 14 11.15 9.74 -19.21
C LEU A 14 11.13 10.78 -18.08
N ALA A 15 11.49 12.03 -18.36
CA ALA A 15 11.46 13.10 -17.37
C ALA A 15 10.04 13.34 -16.83
N GLU A 16 9.04 13.34 -17.71
CA GLU A 16 7.62 13.41 -17.34
C GLU A 16 7.22 12.22 -16.48
N ALA A 17 7.50 10.98 -16.91
CA ALA A 17 7.19 9.78 -16.15
C ALA A 17 7.78 9.79 -14.74
N ILE A 18 9.03 10.26 -14.57
CA ILE A 18 9.67 10.40 -13.26
C ILE A 18 8.92 11.42 -12.40
N ALA A 19 8.49 12.54 -12.97
CA ALA A 19 7.72 13.54 -12.24
C ALA A 19 6.36 12.98 -11.79
N THR A 20 5.66 12.24 -12.65
CA THR A 20 4.40 11.58 -12.31
C THR A 20 4.59 10.50 -11.24
N ALA A 21 5.64 9.68 -11.34
CA ALA A 21 5.94 8.66 -10.34
C ALA A 21 6.22 9.25 -8.96
N ARG A 22 6.97 10.36 -8.90
CA ARG A 22 7.19 11.09 -7.64
C ARG A 22 5.89 11.63 -7.06
N ALA A 23 5.06 12.28 -7.88
CA ALA A 23 3.77 12.80 -7.43
C ALA A 23 2.81 11.69 -6.96
N ALA A 24 2.80 10.54 -7.64
CA ALA A 24 2.00 9.40 -7.24
C ALA A 24 2.52 8.76 -5.94
N SER A 25 3.84 8.70 -5.75
CA SER A 25 4.45 8.24 -4.49
C SER A 25 4.07 9.16 -3.32
N THR A 26 4.16 10.48 -3.48
CA THR A 26 3.77 11.42 -2.42
C THR A 26 2.29 11.33 -2.11
N ALA A 27 1.43 11.21 -3.12
CA ALA A 27 -0.01 11.04 -2.93
C ALA A 27 -0.34 9.74 -2.17
N PHE A 28 0.40 8.66 -2.43
CA PHE A 28 0.26 7.42 -1.67
C PHE A 28 0.68 7.57 -0.21
N GLU A 29 1.82 8.21 0.06
CA GLU A 29 2.28 8.44 1.44
C GLU A 29 1.27 9.28 2.25
N GLU A 30 0.71 10.32 1.64
CA GLU A 30 -0.33 11.15 2.25
C GLU A 30 -1.62 10.36 2.51
N ALA A 31 -2.07 9.56 1.54
CA ALA A 31 -3.27 8.74 1.68
C ALA A 31 -3.09 7.63 2.73
N ASP A 32 -1.93 6.99 2.81
CA ASP A 32 -1.63 5.98 3.83
C ASP A 32 -1.58 6.60 5.24
N ALA A 33 -0.97 7.79 5.38
CA ALA A 33 -0.99 8.53 6.63
C ALA A 33 -2.43 8.90 7.06
N ALA A 34 -3.26 9.38 6.12
CA ALA A 34 -4.66 9.70 6.36
C ALA A 34 -5.47 8.45 6.76
N ALA A 35 -5.22 7.29 6.13
CA ALA A 35 -5.86 6.03 6.49
C ALA A 35 -5.50 5.57 7.91
N ARG A 36 -4.25 5.76 8.34
CA ARG A 36 -3.82 5.45 9.71
C ARG A 36 -4.48 6.37 10.72
N LEU A 37 -4.57 7.67 10.44
CA LEU A 37 -5.27 8.64 11.30
C LEU A 37 -6.77 8.32 11.39
N ALA A 38 -7.44 8.08 10.27
CA ALA A 38 -8.86 7.72 10.27
C ALA A 38 -9.15 6.43 11.04
N ARG A 39 -8.19 5.50 11.11
CA ARG A 39 -8.29 4.31 11.95
C ARG A 39 -8.15 4.62 13.43
N CYS A 40 -7.25 5.53 13.82
CA CYS A 40 -7.17 6.01 15.20
C CYS A 40 -8.47 6.69 15.61
N ASP A 41 -9.02 7.57 14.76
CA ASP A 41 -10.28 8.26 15.02
C ASP A 41 -11.45 7.27 15.20
N ALA A 42 -11.49 6.20 14.39
CA ALA A 42 -12.51 5.15 14.54
C ALA A 42 -12.37 4.38 15.87
N ILE A 43 -11.15 4.12 16.33
CA ILE A 43 -10.91 3.49 17.65
C ILE A 43 -11.36 4.41 18.78
N ASP A 44 -11.08 5.72 18.67
CA ASP A 44 -11.49 6.69 19.68
C ASP A 44 -13.02 6.81 19.74
N LEU A 45 -13.71 6.76 18.61
CA LEU A 45 -15.17 6.72 18.55
C LEU A 45 -15.74 5.43 19.16
N GLU A 46 -15.14 4.28 18.88
CA GLU A 46 -15.55 3.01 19.50
C GLU A 46 -15.33 3.04 21.02
N ALA A 47 -14.23 3.65 21.49
CA ALA A 47 -13.96 3.83 22.91
C ALA A 47 -15.02 4.74 23.57
N ALA A 48 -15.34 5.87 22.93
CA ALA A 48 -16.38 6.78 23.38
C ALA A 48 -17.75 6.09 23.45
N ASP A 49 -18.05 5.19 22.51
CA ASP A 49 -19.29 4.41 22.54
C ASP A 49 -19.34 3.38 23.66
N ARG A 50 -18.22 2.72 23.94
CA ARG A 50 -18.14 1.85 25.12
C ARG A 50 -18.31 2.65 26.42
N GLU A 51 -17.72 3.83 26.52
CA GLU A 51 -17.89 4.74 27.67
C GLU A 51 -19.35 5.20 27.81
N ALA A 52 -19.99 5.62 26.72
CA ALA A 52 -21.39 5.98 26.69
C ALA A 52 -22.30 4.85 27.20
N ASN A 53 -22.02 3.61 26.78
CA ASN A 53 -22.76 2.43 27.24
C ASN A 53 -22.49 2.04 28.70
N LEU A 54 -21.34 2.45 29.28
CA LEU A 54 -21.06 2.27 30.71
C LEU A 54 -21.81 3.29 31.58
N ASP A 55 -21.85 4.54 31.11
CA ASP A 55 -22.51 5.66 31.79
C ASP A 55 -24.03 5.69 31.57
N ALA A 56 -24.52 4.97 30.56
CA ALA A 56 -25.94 4.81 30.30
C ALA A 56 -26.63 4.27 31.57
N PRO A 57 -27.75 4.89 32.00
CA PRO A 57 -28.51 4.42 33.14
C PRO A 57 -28.88 2.95 32.94
N LYS A 58 -28.23 2.06 33.68
CA LYS A 58 -28.73 0.69 33.84
C LYS A 58 -29.99 0.85 34.69
N GLU A 59 -31.15 0.96 34.06
CA GLU A 59 -32.42 0.88 34.77
C GLU A 59 -32.43 -0.45 35.55
N SER A 60 -32.03 -0.40 36.83
CA SER A 60 -32.42 -1.44 37.75
C SER A 60 -33.93 -1.29 37.83
N ARG A 61 -34.67 -2.28 37.32
CA ARG A 61 -36.11 -2.40 37.53
C ARG A 61 -36.40 -2.53 39.03
N ASN A 62 -36.30 -1.44 39.76
CA ASN A 62 -36.77 -1.31 41.12
C ASN A 62 -38.11 -0.60 41.04
N CYS A 63 -39.15 -1.42 40.98
CA CYS A 63 -40.57 -1.10 40.96
C CYS A 63 -41.09 -0.35 42.22
N MET A 64 -40.23 0.35 42.97
CA MET A 64 -40.55 0.89 44.31
C MET A 64 -40.25 2.39 44.50
N GLY A 65 -40.05 3.17 43.43
CA GLY A 65 -40.40 4.60 43.44
C GLY A 65 -39.60 5.57 44.31
N PHE A 66 -38.33 5.29 44.65
CA PHE A 66 -37.44 6.28 45.29
C PHE A 66 -36.20 6.53 44.44
N HIS A 67 -35.95 7.78 44.04
CA HIS A 67 -34.72 8.21 43.37
C HIS A 67 -34.11 9.36 44.18
N SER A 68 -32.91 9.16 44.71
CA SER A 68 -32.07 10.21 45.31
C SER A 68 -31.17 10.82 44.23
N GLY A 69 -31.17 12.14 44.05
CA GLY A 69 -30.29 12.86 43.11
C GLY A 69 -28.84 12.98 43.61
N PRO A 70 -28.07 14.01 43.23
CA PRO A 70 -28.06 14.81 42.00
C PRO A 70 -26.71 14.67 41.22
N ASN A 71 -26.67 15.24 40.00
CA ASN A 71 -25.48 15.61 39.22
C ASN A 71 -24.60 14.49 38.66
N HIS A 72 -25.00 13.97 37.51
CA HIS A 72 -24.02 13.58 36.49
C HIS A 72 -24.46 14.19 35.16
N SER A 73 -23.48 14.43 34.29
CA SER A 73 -23.57 14.98 32.93
C SER A 73 -24.86 14.60 32.20
N PRO A 74 -25.37 15.41 31.24
CA PRO A 74 -26.51 14.97 30.43
C PRO A 74 -26.24 13.54 29.91
N PRO A 75 -27.20 12.62 30.06
CA PRO A 75 -26.99 11.22 29.69
C PRO A 75 -26.55 11.18 28.22
N ILE A 76 -25.43 10.51 27.96
CA ILE A 76 -24.96 10.29 26.59
C ILE A 76 -25.98 9.36 25.92
N ASP A 77 -26.49 9.79 24.77
CA ASP A 77 -27.43 9.00 23.97
C ASP A 77 -26.67 7.84 23.29
N PRO A 78 -26.86 6.58 23.72
CA PRO A 78 -26.14 5.44 23.15
C PRO A 78 -26.49 5.22 21.67
N ASP A 79 -27.69 5.61 21.23
CA ASP A 79 -28.09 5.49 19.82
C ASP A 79 -27.38 6.52 18.94
N ALA A 80 -27.07 7.71 19.47
CA ALA A 80 -26.26 8.70 18.78
C ALA A 80 -24.78 8.30 18.71
N SER A 81 -24.25 7.82 19.83
CA SER A 81 -22.88 7.32 19.93
C SER A 81 -22.60 6.13 19.00
N GLY A 82 -23.56 5.20 18.89
CA GLY A 82 -23.46 4.07 17.96
C GLY A 82 -23.46 4.51 16.49
N ARG A 83 -24.21 5.56 16.13
CA ARG A 83 -24.17 6.14 14.77
C ARG A 83 -22.83 6.79 14.45
N ASP A 84 -22.25 7.50 15.42
CA ASP A 84 -20.95 8.14 15.25
C ASP A 84 -19.83 7.10 15.07
N THR A 85 -19.88 6.01 15.84
CA THR A 85 -18.98 4.85 15.68
C THR A 85 -19.09 4.24 14.29
N ALA A 86 -20.31 3.93 13.83
CA ALA A 86 -20.52 3.38 12.48
C ALA A 86 -20.04 4.33 11.38
N MET A 87 -20.20 5.65 11.55
CA MET A 87 -19.69 6.64 10.62
C MET A 87 -18.15 6.71 10.64
N GLY A 88 -17.54 6.56 11.81
CA GLY A 88 -16.09 6.44 11.99
C GLY A 88 -15.51 5.25 11.24
N GLU A 89 -16.13 4.08 11.37
CA GLU A 89 -15.75 2.86 10.64
C GLU A 89 -15.83 3.06 9.12
N ILE A 90 -16.94 3.59 8.61
CA ILE A 90 -17.11 3.87 7.17
C ILE A 90 -16.01 4.81 6.65
N ARG A 91 -15.69 5.87 7.42
CA ARG A 91 -14.62 6.81 7.04
C ARG A 91 -13.24 6.14 7.04
N SER A 92 -12.96 5.32 8.05
CA SER A 92 -11.74 4.52 8.14
C SER A 92 -11.59 3.59 6.93
N GLU A 93 -12.65 2.89 6.55
CA GLU A 93 -12.67 2.02 5.37
C GLU A 93 -12.49 2.80 4.07
N HIS A 94 -13.11 3.97 3.96
CA HIS A 94 -12.97 4.82 2.77
C HIS A 94 -11.53 5.31 2.60
N ALA A 95 -10.91 5.80 3.68
CA ALA A 95 -9.52 6.25 3.68
C ALA A 95 -8.57 5.09 3.35
N ARG A 96 -8.82 3.89 3.87
CA ARG A 96 -8.07 2.69 3.51
C ARG A 96 -8.22 2.33 2.03
N ALA A 97 -9.43 2.41 1.48
CA ALA A 97 -9.67 2.14 0.07
C ALA A 97 -8.96 3.17 -0.81
N GLU A 98 -8.91 4.44 -0.40
CA GLU A 98 -8.16 5.48 -1.07
C GLU A 98 -6.65 5.21 -1.06
N ALA A 99 -6.07 4.86 0.10
CA ALA A 99 -4.67 4.47 0.21
C ALA A 99 -4.30 3.34 -0.76
N LEU A 100 -5.12 2.29 -0.84
CA LEU A 100 -4.91 1.18 -1.79
C LEU A 100 -4.99 1.62 -3.25
N ARG A 101 -5.89 2.53 -3.62
CA ARG A 101 -5.94 3.08 -4.98
C ARG A 101 -4.67 3.85 -5.31
N THR A 102 -4.23 4.71 -4.39
CA THR A 102 -3.00 5.50 -4.57
C THR A 102 -1.74 4.63 -4.59
N GLU A 103 -1.72 3.51 -3.86
CA GLU A 103 -0.65 2.51 -3.93
C GLU A 103 -0.57 1.90 -5.34
N VAL A 104 -1.70 1.48 -5.89
CA VAL A 104 -1.75 0.96 -7.26
C VAL A 104 -1.28 2.02 -8.26
N HIS A 105 -1.71 3.26 -8.10
CA HIS A 105 -1.26 4.36 -8.97
C HIS A 105 0.24 4.62 -8.87
N SER A 106 0.83 4.58 -7.67
CA SER A 106 2.28 4.78 -7.50
C SER A 106 3.08 3.64 -8.14
N VAL A 107 2.62 2.39 -7.98
CA VAL A 107 3.24 1.22 -8.63
C VAL A 107 3.14 1.30 -10.15
N LEU A 108 1.98 1.67 -10.69
CA LEU A 108 1.80 1.83 -12.14
C LEU A 108 2.69 2.95 -12.67
N ALA A 109 2.76 4.09 -11.99
CA ALA A 109 3.62 5.20 -12.40
C ALA A 109 5.12 4.82 -12.36
N ALA A 110 5.56 4.02 -11.38
CA ALA A 110 6.92 3.48 -11.36
C ALA A 110 7.21 2.56 -12.56
N ARG A 111 6.25 1.71 -12.95
CA ARG A 111 6.37 0.87 -14.15
C ARG A 111 6.45 1.69 -15.44
N GLU A 112 5.74 2.81 -15.51
CA GLU A 112 5.84 3.73 -16.65
C GLU A 112 7.22 4.39 -16.75
N VAL A 113 7.89 4.66 -15.62
CA VAL A 113 9.30 5.11 -15.62
C VAL A 113 10.21 4.05 -16.22
N GLU A 114 10.06 2.79 -15.78
CA GLU A 114 10.85 1.67 -16.31
C GLU A 114 10.61 1.49 -17.83
N ALA A 115 9.36 1.60 -18.27
CA ALA A 115 9.02 1.52 -19.70
C ALA A 115 9.59 2.68 -20.52
N ALA A 116 9.53 3.90 -19.99
CA ALA A 116 10.09 5.08 -20.64
C ALA A 116 11.63 5.01 -20.71
N GLU A 117 12.29 4.49 -19.67
CA GLU A 117 13.73 4.28 -19.64
C GLU A 117 14.15 3.21 -20.67
N ALA A 118 13.44 2.08 -20.72
CA ALA A 118 13.69 1.03 -21.70
C ALA A 118 13.55 1.56 -23.15
N SER A 119 12.51 2.37 -23.42
CA SER A 119 12.31 3.01 -24.73
C SER A 119 13.43 3.98 -25.08
N LEU A 120 13.91 4.78 -24.12
CA LEU A 120 15.06 5.67 -24.32
C LEU A 120 16.32 4.88 -24.68
N LEU A 121 16.60 3.80 -23.94
CA LEU A 121 17.77 2.95 -24.15
C LEU A 121 17.73 2.25 -25.52
N GLU A 122 16.57 1.79 -25.95
CA GLU A 122 16.39 1.19 -27.27
C GLU A 122 16.70 2.19 -28.39
N ILE A 123 16.16 3.41 -28.31
CA ILE A 123 16.44 4.47 -29.29
C ILE A 123 17.92 4.85 -29.27
N ALA A 124 18.52 4.99 -28.09
CA ALA A 124 19.94 5.29 -27.95
C ALA A 124 20.83 4.20 -28.55
N ALA A 125 20.47 2.92 -28.41
CA ALA A 125 21.19 1.81 -29.01
C ALA A 125 21.18 1.85 -30.55
N THR A 126 20.09 2.32 -31.16
CA THR A 126 20.04 2.50 -32.63
C THR A 126 20.92 3.64 -33.14
N LEU A 127 21.33 4.57 -32.27
CA LEU A 127 22.21 5.70 -32.57
C LEU A 127 23.70 5.39 -32.36
N ALA A 128 24.04 4.37 -31.58
CA ALA A 128 25.42 3.96 -31.36
C ALA A 128 25.97 3.27 -32.62
N PRO A 129 27.07 3.76 -33.23
CA PRO A 129 27.68 3.08 -34.36
C PRO A 129 28.38 1.80 -33.86
N GLY A 130 27.74 0.66 -34.09
CA GLY A 130 28.35 -0.66 -34.07
C GLY A 130 28.83 -1.15 -32.70
N ASP A 131 27.92 -1.72 -31.92
CA ASP A 131 28.17 -3.00 -31.25
C ASP A 131 26.85 -3.77 -31.17
N PRO A 132 26.82 -5.08 -31.46
CA PRO A 132 25.60 -5.87 -31.46
C PRO A 132 24.97 -5.92 -30.06
N PRO A 133 23.65 -6.21 -29.94
CA PRO A 133 22.95 -6.18 -28.67
C PRO A 133 23.65 -7.09 -27.67
N VAL A 134 23.91 -6.58 -26.46
CA VAL A 134 24.37 -7.39 -25.33
C VAL A 134 23.27 -8.42 -25.07
N GLU A 135 23.52 -9.68 -25.45
CA GLU A 135 22.67 -10.79 -25.07
C GLU A 135 22.56 -10.81 -23.55
N ARG A 136 21.33 -10.78 -23.03
CA ARG A 136 21.08 -11.06 -21.62
C ARG A 136 21.62 -12.46 -21.34
N THR A 137 22.76 -12.54 -20.67
CA THR A 137 23.26 -13.79 -20.10
C THR A 137 22.19 -14.30 -19.15
N LEU A 138 21.46 -15.32 -19.58
CA LEU A 138 20.68 -16.16 -18.67
C LEU A 138 21.64 -16.64 -17.58
N PRO A 139 21.23 -16.63 -16.30
CA PRO A 139 22.08 -17.11 -15.23
C PRO A 139 22.51 -18.54 -15.57
N ALA A 140 23.82 -18.79 -15.56
CA ALA A 140 24.41 -20.06 -15.92
C ALA A 140 23.69 -21.19 -15.16
N GLU A 141 23.22 -22.20 -15.90
CA GLU A 141 22.79 -23.45 -15.31
C GLU A 141 23.95 -24.01 -14.48
N GLN A 142 23.76 -23.97 -13.17
CA GLN A 142 24.65 -24.60 -12.21
C GLN A 142 24.67 -26.10 -12.53
N PRO A 143 25.83 -26.72 -12.81
CA PRO A 143 25.86 -28.15 -13.06
C PRO A 143 25.45 -28.87 -11.78
N THR A 144 24.30 -29.54 -11.82
CA THR A 144 23.89 -30.52 -10.83
C THR A 144 24.92 -31.64 -10.81
N GLN A 145 25.79 -31.63 -9.80
CA GLN A 145 26.63 -32.78 -9.49
C GLN A 145 25.73 -33.92 -8.99
N SER A 146 25.38 -34.81 -9.90
CA SER A 146 24.82 -36.12 -9.58
C SER A 146 25.87 -36.92 -8.80
N ALA A 147 25.61 -37.13 -7.52
CA ALA A 147 26.38 -38.07 -6.71
C ALA A 147 25.97 -39.51 -7.07
N THR A 148 26.75 -40.17 -7.91
CA THR A 148 26.73 -41.63 -8.06
C THR A 148 27.91 -42.19 -7.28
N ALA A 149 27.61 -42.70 -6.08
CA ALA A 149 28.44 -43.67 -5.40
C ALA A 149 28.36 -44.98 -6.18
N ASP A 150 29.48 -45.50 -6.65
CA ASP A 150 29.56 -46.92 -7.00
C ASP A 150 30.93 -47.50 -6.61
N GLY A 151 30.86 -48.68 -6.03
CA GLY A 151 31.83 -49.24 -5.10
C GLY A 151 33.06 -49.82 -5.78
N THR A 152 34.23 -49.44 -5.26
CA THR A 152 35.48 -50.17 -5.47
C THR A 152 35.49 -51.43 -4.59
N VAL A 153 35.27 -52.60 -5.19
CA VAL A 153 35.72 -53.87 -4.60
C VAL A 153 37.11 -54.18 -5.16
N GLY A 154 38.12 -53.74 -4.42
CA GLY A 154 39.52 -54.10 -4.62
C GLY A 154 39.80 -55.50 -4.09
N LYS A 155 40.27 -56.38 -4.97
CA LYS A 155 40.84 -57.69 -4.68
C LYS A 155 42.26 -57.51 -4.14
N ALA A 156 42.56 -58.06 -2.96
CA ALA A 156 43.93 -58.27 -2.50
C ALA A 156 44.00 -59.54 -1.62
N ALA A 157 44.97 -60.40 -1.98
CA ALA A 157 45.46 -61.63 -1.34
C ALA A 157 44.53 -62.85 -1.31
#